data_AF-A0A0G3CDQ5-F1
#
_entry.id   AF-A0A0G3CDQ5-F1
#
_cell.length_a   1.000
_cell.length_b   1.000
_cell.length_c   1.000
_cell.angle_alpha   90.00
_cell.angle_beta   90.00
_cell.angle_gamma   90.00
#
_symmetry.space_group_name_H-M   'P 1'
#
loop_
_entity.id
_entity.type
_entity.pdbx_description
1 polymer ?
#
loop_
_entity_poly.entity_id
_entity_poly.type
_entity_poly.pdbx_seq_one_letter_code
_entity_poly.pdbx_strand_id
1 'polypeptide(L)'
;MRWIKKGLIYTCEGKNGFDNSHCHKLTPLIVDNETLRIYFGVRDENNKTRTTFIDIDINNPSKIKYIHNKPVLDLEKIGAFDDSGANVSSLIRKGKKALVVNYSCIL
;
A
#
# COMPACT_ATOMS: atom_id res chain seq x y z
N MET A 1 -25.60 -5.50 -9.26
CA MET A 1 -24.88 -4.47 -8.45
C MET A 1 -24.70 -3.23 -9.30
N ARG A 2 -24.93 -2.04 -8.76
CA ARG A 2 -24.66 -0.77 -9.45
C ARG A 2 -23.39 -0.16 -8.86
N TRP A 3 -22.39 0.11 -9.70
CA TRP A 3 -21.17 0.78 -9.26
C TRP A 3 -21.47 2.23 -8.86
N ILE A 4 -20.92 2.67 -7.73
CA ILE A 4 -21.06 4.04 -7.22
C ILE A 4 -19.68 4.67 -7.17
N LYS A 5 -19.45 5.71 -7.98
CA LYS A 5 -18.21 6.48 -7.97
C LYS A 5 -18.08 7.25 -6.66
N LYS A 6 -16.96 7.08 -5.95
CA LYS A 6 -16.66 7.81 -4.70
C LYS A 6 -15.67 8.96 -4.88
N GLY A 7 -15.11 9.14 -6.08
CA GLY A 7 -14.10 10.17 -6.35
C GLY A 7 -12.70 9.76 -5.91
N LEU A 8 -11.79 10.74 -5.84
CA LEU A 8 -10.44 10.55 -5.33
C LEU A 8 -10.48 10.47 -3.80
N ILE A 9 -9.92 9.39 -3.24
CA ILE A 9 -9.83 9.20 -1.78
C ILE A 9 -8.45 9.64 -1.29
N TYR A 10 -7.40 9.15 -1.95
CA TYR A 10 -6.02 9.40 -1.55
C TYR A 10 -5.10 9.40 -2.78
N THR A 11 -4.07 10.25 -2.74
CA THR A 11 -2.92 10.22 -3.63
C THR A 11 -1.67 10.47 -2.80
N CYS A 12 -0.56 9.88 -3.22
CA CYS A 12 0.73 10.20 -2.65
C CYS A 12 1.22 11.56 -3.18
N GLU A 13 2.00 12.27 -2.36
CA GLU A 13 2.45 13.65 -2.63
C GLU A 13 3.97 13.81 -2.52
N GLY A 14 4.73 12.71 -2.46
CA GLY A 14 6.20 12.71 -2.34
C GLY A 14 6.74 13.21 -1.00
N LYS A 15 5.89 13.44 0.00
CA LYS A 15 6.27 14.02 1.30
C LYS A 15 7.26 13.17 2.08
N ASN A 16 7.33 11.87 1.80
CA ASN A 16 8.19 10.92 2.51
C ASN A 16 9.39 10.48 1.65
N GLY A 17 9.59 11.07 0.47
CA GLY A 17 10.69 10.77 -0.47
C GLY A 17 10.58 9.46 -1.23
N PHE A 18 9.79 8.50 -0.73
CA PHE A 18 9.56 7.21 -1.39
C PHE A 18 8.23 7.10 -2.15
N ASP A 19 7.35 8.09 -1.98
CA ASP A 19 5.95 8.08 -2.38
C ASP A 19 5.63 9.18 -3.42
N ASN A 20 6.42 9.25 -4.50
CA ASN A 20 6.45 10.41 -5.39
C ASN A 20 5.35 10.46 -6.45
N SER A 21 4.91 9.33 -7.01
CA SER A 21 4.07 9.35 -8.23
C SER A 21 2.62 8.94 -8.02
N HIS A 22 2.36 7.63 -7.89
CA HIS A 22 1.01 7.09 -7.84
C HIS A 22 0.91 5.88 -6.91
N CYS A 23 -0.32 5.60 -6.49
CA CYS A 23 -0.67 4.38 -5.77
C CYS A 23 -1.08 3.29 -6.77
N HIS A 24 -0.58 2.07 -6.60
CA HIS A 24 -0.97 0.92 -7.42
C HIS A 24 -1.11 -0.37 -6.58
N LYS A 25 -1.74 -1.40 -7.14
CA LYS A 25 -1.95 -2.71 -6.47
C LYS A 25 -2.61 -2.60 -5.08
N LEU A 26 -3.76 -1.93 -5.03
CA LEU A 26 -4.52 -1.77 -3.79
C LEU A 26 -4.91 -3.14 -3.24
N THR A 27 -4.54 -3.40 -1.99
CA THR A 27 -4.77 -4.67 -1.30
C THR A 27 -5.39 -4.38 0.07
N PRO A 28 -6.74 -4.46 0.19
CA PRO A 28 -7.46 -4.11 1.40
C PRO A 28 -7.40 -5.20 2.48
N LEU A 29 -7.45 -4.79 3.75
CA LEU A 29 -7.53 -5.62 4.94
C LEU A 29 -8.47 -4.98 5.97
N ILE A 30 -9.49 -5.72 6.38
CA ILE A 30 -10.33 -5.32 7.51
C ILE A 30 -9.56 -5.56 8.81
N VAL A 31 -9.17 -4.48 9.47
CA VAL A 31 -8.40 -4.52 10.72
C VAL A 31 -9.35 -4.81 11.89
N ASP A 32 -10.44 -4.06 11.94
CA ASP A 32 -11.52 -4.09 12.93
C ASP A 32 -12.86 -3.65 12.29
N ASN A 33 -13.89 -3.47 13.11
CA ASN A 33 -15.25 -3.15 12.64
C ASN A 33 -15.39 -1.78 11.97
N GLU A 34 -14.41 -0.88 12.12
CA GLU A 34 -14.50 0.48 11.60
C GLU A 34 -13.36 0.81 10.63
N THR A 35 -12.33 0.00 10.57
CA THR A 35 -11.06 0.34 9.92
C THR A 35 -10.73 -0.61 8.78
N LEU A 36 -10.69 -0.05 7.58
CA LEU A 36 -10.17 -0.70 6.39
C LEU A 36 -8.75 -0.20 6.12
N ARG A 37 -7.76 -1.06 6.30
CA ARG A 37 -6.39 -0.81 5.89
C ARG A 37 -6.23 -1.12 4.42
N ILE A 38 -5.70 -0.21 3.63
CA ILE A 38 -5.42 -0.44 2.21
C ILE A 38 -3.92 -0.35 2.01
N TYR A 39 -3.30 -1.49 1.75
CA TYR A 39 -1.91 -1.54 1.30
C TYR A 39 -1.84 -1.20 -0.18
N PHE A 40 -0.78 -0.53 -0.60
CA PHE A 40 -0.54 -0.21 -2.00
C PHE A 40 0.95 0.01 -2.23
N GLY A 41 1.36 -0.18 -3.48
CA GLY A 41 2.67 0.24 -3.96
C GLY A 41 2.68 1.73 -4.27
N VAL A 42 3.83 2.36 -4.02
CA VAL A 42 4.19 3.69 -4.51
C VAL A 42 5.56 3.63 -5.15
N ARG A 43 5.89 4.59 -6.03
CA ARG A 43 7.22 4.69 -6.63
C ARG A 43 7.96 5.93 -6.18
N ASP A 44 9.24 5.77 -5.93
CA ASP A 44 10.18 6.87 -5.73
C ASP A 44 10.61 7.50 -7.07
N GLU A 45 11.50 8.48 -6.98
CA GLU A 45 12.07 9.19 -8.15
C GLU A 45 12.88 8.28 -9.08
N ASN A 46 13.41 7.17 -8.56
CA ASN A 46 14.20 6.19 -9.30
C ASN A 46 13.33 5.06 -9.86
N ASN A 47 12.00 5.25 -9.88
CA ASN A 47 11.02 4.26 -10.30
C ASN A 47 11.03 2.96 -9.48
N LYS A 48 11.65 2.95 -8.30
CA LYS A 48 11.67 1.79 -7.41
C LYS A 48 10.38 1.78 -6.60
N THR A 49 9.74 0.61 -6.56
CA THR A 49 8.47 0.45 -5.84
C THR A 49 8.71 0.12 -4.38
N ARG A 50 7.96 0.76 -3.49
CA ARG A 50 7.86 0.41 -2.07
C ARG A 50 6.40 0.24 -1.70
N THR A 51 6.12 -0.61 -0.72
CA THR A 51 4.75 -0.81 -0.22
C THR A 51 4.53 0.04 1.02
N THR A 52 3.39 0.72 1.08
CA THR A 52 2.88 1.40 2.29
C THR A 52 1.37 1.15 2.43
N PHE A 53 0.71 1.83 3.36
CA PHE A 53 -0.74 1.76 3.53
C PHE A 53 -1.37 3.05 4.07
N ILE A 54 -2.68 3.13 3.92
CA ILE A 54 -3.55 4.05 4.66
C ILE A 54 -4.61 3.24 5.43
N ASP A 55 -5.11 3.81 6.51
CA ASP A 55 -6.30 3.33 7.18
C ASP A 55 -7.45 4.30 6.93
N ILE A 56 -8.59 3.78 6.49
CA ILE A 56 -9.80 4.57 6.24
C ILE A 56 -10.97 4.02 7.04
N ASP A 57 -11.99 4.86 7.21
CA ASP A 57 -13.28 4.44 7.77
C ASP A 57 -14.03 3.55 6.77
N ILE A 58 -14.41 2.34 7.21
CA ILE A 58 -15.11 1.37 6.35
C ILE A 58 -16.50 1.86 5.92
N ASN A 59 -17.15 2.68 6.73
CA ASN A 59 -18.47 3.24 6.45
C ASN A 59 -18.38 4.57 5.68
N ASN A 60 -17.23 5.25 5.75
CA ASN A 60 -16.95 6.46 4.98
C ASN A 60 -15.51 6.47 4.42
N PRO A 61 -15.27 5.87 3.25
CA PRO A 61 -13.92 5.75 2.68
C PRO A 61 -13.18 7.06 2.45
N SER A 62 -13.89 8.19 2.33
CA SER A 62 -13.30 9.53 2.21
C SER A 62 -12.67 10.04 3.51
N LYS A 63 -12.96 9.39 4.65
CA LYS A 63 -12.36 9.71 5.95
C LYS A 63 -11.12 8.85 6.15
N ILE A 64 -9.97 9.43 5.86
CA ILE A 64 -8.66 8.83 6.16
C ILE A 64 -8.41 8.97 7.67
N LYS A 65 -8.23 7.83 8.36
CA LYS A 65 -7.90 7.77 9.78
C LYS A 65 -6.40 7.87 10.03
N TYR A 66 -5.60 7.28 9.14
CA TYR A 66 -4.15 7.26 9.27
C TYR A 66 -3.46 7.09 7.91
N ILE A 67 -2.29 7.72 7.76
CA ILE A 67 -1.41 7.59 6.60
C ILE A 67 -0.06 7.08 7.11
N HIS A 68 0.39 5.93 6.61
CA HIS A 68 1.67 5.38 7.00
C HIS A 68 2.82 6.07 6.27
N ASN A 69 3.77 6.61 7.03
CA ASN A 69 4.83 7.48 6.52
C ASN A 69 6.17 6.75 6.31
N LYS A 70 6.17 5.42 6.24
CA LYS A 70 7.37 4.59 6.03
C LYS A 70 7.04 3.41 5.12
N PRO A 71 8.01 2.84 4.40
CA PRO A 71 7.81 1.57 3.69
C PRO A 71 7.52 0.44 4.69
N VAL A 72 6.46 -0.33 4.44
CA VAL A 72 6.21 -1.63 5.10
C VAL A 72 7.12 -2.70 4.51
N LEU A 73 7.34 -2.62 3.20
CA LEU A 73 8.29 -3.44 2.46
C LEU A 73 9.17 -2.48 1.67
N ASP A 74 10.46 -2.47 2.01
CA ASP A 74 11.46 -1.64 1.39
C ASP A 74 12.29 -2.44 0.38
N LEU A 75 13.22 -1.78 -0.30
CA LEU A 75 14.21 -2.45 -1.14
C LEU A 75 15.23 -3.15 -0.26
N GLU A 76 15.52 -4.41 -0.57
CA GLU A 76 16.66 -5.12 -0.01
C GLU A 76 17.93 -4.84 -0.81
N LYS A 77 19.00 -5.55 -0.45
CA LYS A 77 20.31 -5.46 -1.10
C LYS A 77 20.22 -5.77 -2.59
N ILE A 78 21.12 -5.17 -3.38
CA ILE A 78 21.29 -5.47 -4.80
C ILE A 78 21.44 -6.99 -5.01
N GLY A 79 20.69 -7.56 -5.96
CA GLY A 79 20.64 -8.99 -6.24
C GLY A 79 19.68 -9.78 -5.35
N ALA A 80 19.05 -9.15 -4.34
CA ALA A 80 17.92 -9.74 -3.64
C ALA A 80 16.63 -9.63 -4.47
N PHE A 81 15.64 -10.44 -4.11
CA PHE A 81 14.38 -10.54 -4.84
C PHE A 81 13.73 -9.18 -5.09
N ASP A 82 13.75 -8.28 -4.12
CA ASP A 82 13.09 -6.98 -4.07
C ASP A 82 14.02 -5.77 -4.29
N ASP A 83 15.22 -5.99 -4.86
CA ASP A 83 16.18 -4.91 -5.18
C ASP A 83 15.65 -3.85 -6.18
N SER A 84 14.61 -4.22 -6.92
CA SER A 84 13.99 -3.41 -7.98
C SER A 84 12.53 -3.08 -7.72
N GLY A 85 12.01 -3.52 -6.58
CA GLY A 85 10.73 -3.08 -6.08
C GLY A 85 10.04 -4.11 -5.20
N ALA A 86 9.49 -3.63 -4.09
CA ALA A 86 8.70 -4.40 -3.15
C ALA A 86 7.21 -4.06 -3.31
N ASN A 87 6.46 -4.89 -4.05
CA ASN A 87 5.02 -4.72 -4.25
C ASN A 87 4.18 -5.69 -3.43
N VAL A 88 3.20 -5.16 -2.69
CA VAL A 88 2.08 -5.94 -2.18
C VAL A 88 1.26 -6.59 -3.29
N SER A 89 0.78 -7.80 -3.01
CA SER A 89 -0.12 -8.56 -3.89
C SER A 89 -1.26 -9.26 -3.15
N SER A 90 -0.98 -9.79 -1.97
CA SER A 90 -1.96 -10.53 -1.18
C SER A 90 -1.61 -10.44 0.30
N LEU A 91 -2.63 -10.63 1.12
CA LEU A 91 -2.56 -10.52 2.57
C LEU A 91 -3.08 -11.81 3.19
N ILE A 92 -2.34 -12.34 4.16
CA ILE A 92 -2.75 -13.51 4.94
C ILE A 92 -2.83 -13.09 6.40
N ARG A 93 -4.02 -13.14 7.01
CA ARG A 93 -4.21 -12.88 8.44
C ARG A 93 -4.06 -14.17 9.24
N LYS A 94 -3.11 -14.20 10.18
CA LYS A 94 -2.94 -15.27 11.17
C LYS A 94 -3.06 -14.68 12.58
N GLY A 95 -4.28 -14.74 13.13
CA GLY A 95 -4.61 -14.11 14.41
C GLY A 95 -4.48 -12.58 14.36
N LYS A 96 -3.62 -12.02 15.22
CA LYS A 96 -3.33 -10.57 15.26
C LYS A 96 -2.28 -10.11 14.24
N LYS A 97 -1.66 -11.04 13.51
CA LYS A 97 -0.61 -10.72 12.51
C LYS A 97 -1.19 -10.78 11.10
N ALA A 98 -0.74 -9.88 10.24
CA ALA A 98 -0.95 -9.94 8.80
C ALA A 98 0.40 -10.14 8.11
N LEU A 99 0.47 -11.12 7.22
CA LEU A 99 1.58 -11.35 6.31
C LEU A 99 1.27 -10.67 4.99
N VAL A 100 2.22 -9.87 4.51
CA VAL A 100 2.15 -9.23 3.20
C VAL A 100 2.98 -10.04 2.23
N VAL A 101 2.35 -10.60 1.20
CA VAL A 101 3.07 -11.35 0.17
C VAL A 101 3.54 -10.37 -0.89
N ASN A 102 4.85 -10.33 -1.07
CA ASN A 102 5.53 -9.48 -2.03
C ASN A 102 5.66 -10.21 -3.38
N TYR A 103 5.48 -9.48 -4.48
CA TYR A 103 6.06 -9.88 -5.77
C TYR A 103 6.97 -8.77 -6.24
N SER A 104 8.22 -9.09 -6.52
CA SER A 104 9.09 -8.20 -7.27
C SER A 104 8.91 -8.45 -8.76
N CYS A 105 8.93 -7.37 -9.53
CA CYS A 105 9.03 -7.46 -10.98
C CYS A 105 10.51 -7.38 -11.29
N ILE A 106 11.16 -8.53 -11.42
CA ILE A 106 12.50 -8.61 -12.03
C ILE A 106 12.23 -8.52 -13.54
N LEU A 107 12.56 -7.38 -14.15
CA LEU A 107 12.65 -7.25 -15.60
C LEU A 107 14.11 -7.51 -16.01
#